data_AF-A0A4Q1KVV2-F1
#
_entry.id   AF-A0A4Q1KVV2-F1
#
_cell.length_a   1.000
_cell.length_b   1.000
_cell.length_c   1.000
_cell.angle_alpha   90.00
_cell.angle_beta   90.00
_cell.angle_gamma   90.00
#
_symmetry.space_group_name_H-M   'P 1'
#
loop_
_entity.id
_entity.type
_entity.pdbx_description
1 polymer ?
#
loop_
_entity_poly.entity_id
_entity_poly.type
_entity_poly.pdbx_seq_one_letter_code
_entity_poly.pdbx_strand_id
1 'polypeptide(L)'
;MPVKSERSVYGGSVPRVTEEYRAARREEIVEAALRVFRRKGFQAASMADIIAESGVSAGAIYGYFASKTELVHQTASRIVGARVLDVEKLAASEPLPVPAEVVRVLMTGVQRELRDPRILVQLWGEAMTDPALRELAAGVIDRILRTFEDYLTVWHRNTNGHGETEAAALAAEQAPLFVSACQGCMLQSALVEDFDRDGYLDLLVRYLPR
;
A
#
# COMPACT_ATOMS: atom_id res chain seq x y z
N MET A 1 24.34 -66.22 24.59
CA MET A 1 24.91 -64.85 24.52
C MET A 1 24.10 -64.05 23.51
N PRO A 2 23.38 -62.99 23.91
CA PRO A 2 22.67 -62.13 22.97
C PRO A 2 23.58 -60.99 22.48
N VAL A 3 23.50 -60.68 21.19
CA VAL A 3 24.17 -59.54 20.54
C VAL A 3 23.37 -58.27 20.85
N LYS A 4 24.02 -57.28 21.48
CA LYS A 4 23.48 -55.92 21.65
C LYS A 4 23.44 -55.24 20.28
N SER A 5 22.26 -54.80 19.81
CA SER A 5 22.17 -53.86 18.68
C SER A 5 22.13 -52.43 19.20
N GLU A 6 23.03 -51.61 18.69
CA GLU A 6 23.23 -50.21 19.04
C GLU A 6 22.08 -49.30 18.58
N ARG A 7 21.93 -48.21 19.34
CA ARG A 7 20.95 -47.14 19.19
C ARG A 7 21.14 -46.38 17.89
N SER A 8 20.04 -46.13 17.15
CA SER A 8 19.97 -45.07 16.14
C SER A 8 19.26 -43.86 16.74
N VAL A 9 20.02 -42.79 16.97
CA VAL A 9 19.56 -41.48 17.43
C VAL A 9 19.42 -40.60 16.20
N TYR A 10 18.20 -40.45 15.69
CA TYR A 10 17.84 -39.33 14.81
C TYR A 10 16.67 -38.56 15.42
N GLY A 11 16.97 -37.83 16.50
CA GLY A 11 16.16 -36.73 16.99
C GLY A 11 16.66 -35.42 16.37
N GLY A 12 16.52 -35.27 15.06
CA GLY A 12 16.80 -34.01 14.37
C GLY A 12 15.66 -33.04 14.64
N SER A 13 15.84 -32.18 15.65
CA SER A 13 15.01 -30.99 15.88
C SER A 13 14.92 -30.19 14.58
N VAL A 14 13.77 -30.26 13.89
CA VAL A 14 13.44 -29.32 12.82
C VAL A 14 13.44 -27.94 13.49
N PRO A 15 14.28 -26.98 13.06
CA PRO A 15 14.25 -25.66 13.66
C PRO A 15 12.83 -25.11 13.50
N ARG A 16 12.16 -24.84 14.63
CA ARG A 16 10.88 -24.12 14.66
C ARG A 16 11.16 -22.77 14.04
N VAL A 17 10.83 -22.63 12.75
CA VAL A 17 10.74 -21.34 12.09
C VAL A 17 9.84 -20.47 12.96
N THR A 18 10.42 -19.43 13.55
CA THR A 18 9.64 -18.52 14.39
C THR A 18 8.70 -17.70 13.50
N GLU A 19 7.61 -17.19 14.06
CA GLU A 19 6.67 -16.38 13.29
C GLU A 19 7.36 -15.13 12.75
N GLU A 20 8.33 -14.59 13.50
CA GLU A 20 9.16 -13.46 13.09
C GLU A 20 10.02 -13.78 11.86
N TYR A 21 10.64 -14.96 11.81
CA TYR A 21 11.39 -15.39 10.62
C TYR A 21 10.47 -15.54 9.40
N ARG A 22 9.28 -16.10 9.61
CA ARG A 22 8.29 -16.30 8.55
C ARG A 22 7.81 -14.94 8.00
N ALA A 23 7.52 -13.99 8.89
CA ALA A 23 7.11 -12.65 8.55
C ALA A 23 8.21 -11.90 7.79
N ALA A 24 9.45 -11.93 8.28
CA ALA A 24 10.60 -11.31 7.61
C ALA A 24 10.79 -11.89 6.20
N ARG A 25 10.68 -13.21 6.04
CA ARG A 25 10.78 -13.84 4.72
C ARG A 25 9.64 -13.42 3.78
N ARG A 26 8.41 -13.32 4.31
CA ARG A 26 7.26 -12.84 3.54
C ARG A 26 7.52 -11.41 3.04
N GLU A 27 8.08 -10.55 3.88
CA GLU A 27 8.41 -9.16 3.52
C GLU A 27 9.51 -9.08 2.45
N GLU A 28 10.57 -9.88 2.55
CA GLU A 28 11.61 -9.98 1.51
C GLU A 28 11.05 -10.36 0.13
N ILE A 29 10.08 -11.29 0.10
CA ILE A 29 9.42 -11.71 -1.14
C ILE A 29 8.53 -10.58 -1.69
N VAL A 30 7.80 -9.86 -0.84
CA VAL A 30 6.99 -8.69 -1.25
C VAL A 30 7.89 -7.59 -1.81
N GLU A 31 9.07 -7.36 -1.21
CA GLU A 31 10.06 -6.41 -1.73
C GLU A 31 10.59 -6.83 -3.11
N ALA A 32 10.88 -8.12 -3.31
CA ALA A 32 11.25 -8.64 -4.62
C ALA A 32 10.13 -8.45 -5.65
N ALA A 33 8.90 -8.76 -5.28
CA ALA A 33 7.74 -8.55 -6.15
C ALA A 33 7.58 -7.07 -6.55
N LEU A 34 7.69 -6.15 -5.59
CA LEU A 34 7.64 -4.71 -5.85
C LEU A 34 8.75 -4.27 -6.83
N ARG A 35 9.97 -4.78 -6.70
CA ARG A 35 11.05 -4.48 -7.66
C ARG A 35 10.74 -4.99 -9.07
N VAL A 36 10.15 -6.19 -9.19
CA VAL A 36 9.70 -6.71 -10.50
C VAL A 36 8.58 -5.85 -11.08
N PHE A 37 7.55 -5.53 -10.29
CA PHE A 37 6.42 -4.72 -10.73
C PHE A 37 6.87 -3.32 -11.18
N ARG A 38 7.87 -2.73 -10.52
CA ARG A 38 8.44 -1.44 -10.92
C ARG A 38 9.15 -1.46 -12.27
N ARG A 39 9.71 -2.61 -12.65
CA ARG A 39 10.41 -2.77 -13.94
C ARG A 39 9.48 -3.20 -15.08
N LYS A 40 8.49 -4.03 -14.78
CA LYS A 40 7.67 -4.72 -15.80
C LYS A 40 6.20 -4.30 -15.82
N GLY A 41 5.71 -3.58 -14.80
CA GLY A 41 4.28 -3.42 -14.54
C GLY A 41 3.65 -4.70 -13.97
N PHE A 42 2.37 -4.63 -13.60
CA PHE A 42 1.65 -5.77 -13.00
C PHE A 42 1.31 -6.86 -14.02
N GLN A 43 0.88 -6.46 -15.23
CA GLN A 43 0.57 -7.42 -16.30
C GLN A 43 1.77 -8.27 -16.71
N ALA A 44 2.88 -7.64 -17.12
CA ALA A 44 4.00 -8.37 -17.71
C ALA A 44 4.88 -9.09 -16.68
N ALA A 45 4.72 -8.80 -15.38
CA ALA A 45 5.37 -9.56 -14.33
C ALA A 45 4.82 -10.98 -14.22
N SER A 46 5.70 -11.95 -13.98
CA SER A 46 5.36 -13.37 -13.76
C SER A 46 5.87 -13.88 -12.41
N MET A 47 5.34 -15.01 -11.94
CA MET A 47 5.89 -15.69 -10.76
C MET A 47 7.36 -16.07 -10.96
N ALA A 48 7.76 -16.46 -12.18
CA ALA A 48 9.14 -16.79 -12.51
C ALA A 48 10.08 -15.59 -12.32
N ASP A 49 9.65 -14.40 -12.71
CA ASP A 49 10.42 -13.17 -12.49
C ASP A 49 10.62 -12.87 -11.01
N ILE A 50 9.58 -13.06 -10.20
CA ILE A 50 9.62 -12.80 -8.75
C ILE A 50 10.52 -13.82 -8.06
N ILE A 51 10.45 -15.10 -8.47
CA ILE A 51 11.36 -16.15 -7.98
C ILE A 51 12.81 -15.77 -8.29
N ALA A 52 13.11 -15.40 -9.53
CA ALA A 52 14.45 -14.97 -9.94
C ALA A 52 14.94 -13.74 -9.17
N GLU A 53 14.06 -12.76 -8.91
CA GLU A 53 14.40 -11.54 -8.17
C GLU A 53 14.61 -11.77 -6.67
N SER A 54 13.89 -12.73 -6.09
CA SER A 54 13.87 -12.95 -4.63
C SER A 54 15.11 -13.68 -4.10
N GLY A 55 15.79 -14.46 -4.93
CA GLY A 55 16.82 -15.42 -4.48
C GLY A 55 16.26 -16.58 -3.63
N VAL A 56 14.94 -16.70 -3.52
CA VAL A 56 14.24 -17.77 -2.78
C VAL A 56 13.84 -18.88 -3.77
N SER A 57 13.87 -20.13 -3.33
CA SER A 57 13.47 -21.25 -4.20
C SER A 57 11.98 -21.15 -4.58
N ALA A 58 11.64 -21.65 -5.77
CA ALA A 58 10.25 -21.66 -6.24
C ALA A 58 9.30 -22.34 -5.24
N GLY A 59 9.68 -23.52 -4.73
CA GLY A 59 8.88 -24.24 -3.74
C GLY A 59 8.68 -23.47 -2.43
N ALA A 60 9.70 -22.71 -1.99
CA ALA A 60 9.55 -21.85 -0.82
C ALA A 60 8.60 -20.69 -1.10
N ILE A 61 8.71 -19.98 -2.25
CA ILE A 61 7.77 -18.90 -2.59
C ILE A 61 6.33 -19.39 -2.65
N TYR A 62 6.07 -20.52 -3.30
CA TYR A 62 4.71 -21.09 -3.35
C TYR A 62 4.19 -21.53 -1.97
N GLY A 63 5.07 -21.74 -0.98
CA GLY A 63 4.70 -21.94 0.42
C GLY A 63 4.30 -20.65 1.17
N TYR A 64 4.69 -19.47 0.65
CA TYR A 64 4.27 -18.16 1.19
C TYR A 64 3.13 -17.53 0.39
N PHE A 65 3.10 -17.74 -0.92
CA PHE A 65 2.23 -17.05 -1.86
C PHE A 65 1.72 -17.99 -2.95
N ALA A 66 0.41 -18.18 -3.01
CA ALA A 66 -0.20 -19.10 -3.97
C ALA A 66 -0.21 -18.55 -5.40
N SER A 67 -0.17 -17.23 -5.58
CA SER A 67 -0.32 -16.60 -6.90
C SER A 67 0.34 -15.22 -6.99
N LYS A 68 0.49 -14.75 -8.24
CA LYS A 68 0.87 -13.35 -8.52
C LYS A 68 -0.14 -12.37 -7.93
N THR A 69 -1.44 -12.67 -8.01
CA THR A 69 -2.52 -11.83 -7.47
C THR A 69 -2.39 -11.65 -5.96
N GLU A 70 -2.02 -12.69 -5.21
CA GLU A 70 -1.77 -12.57 -3.77
C GLU A 70 -0.57 -11.63 -3.48
N LEU A 71 0.48 -11.70 -4.30
CA LEU A 71 1.62 -10.79 -4.17
C LEU A 71 1.26 -9.34 -4.53
N VAL A 72 0.41 -9.13 -5.53
CA VAL A 72 -0.15 -7.80 -5.85
C VAL A 72 -0.93 -7.27 -4.65
N HIS A 73 -1.79 -8.09 -4.04
CA HIS A 73 -2.55 -7.72 -2.85
C HIS A 73 -1.65 -7.33 -1.68
N GLN A 74 -0.63 -8.14 -1.35
CA GLN A 74 0.29 -7.80 -0.26
C GLN A 74 1.12 -6.55 -0.55
N THR A 75 1.56 -6.38 -1.81
CA THR A 75 2.32 -5.19 -2.21
C THR A 75 1.45 -3.93 -2.06
N ALA A 76 0.20 -3.96 -2.53
CA ALA A 76 -0.75 -2.87 -2.38
C ALA A 76 -1.04 -2.56 -0.91
N SER A 77 -1.32 -3.59 -0.10
CA SER A 77 -1.55 -3.44 1.35
C SER A 77 -0.36 -2.84 2.08
N ARG A 78 0.88 -3.19 1.70
CA ARG A 78 2.10 -2.61 2.27
C ARG A 78 2.22 -1.12 1.91
N ILE A 79 2.02 -0.78 0.64
CA ILE A 79 2.10 0.62 0.16
C ILE A 79 1.07 1.49 0.88
N VAL A 80 -0.19 1.04 0.92
CA VAL A 80 -1.29 1.77 1.56
C VAL A 80 -1.08 1.82 3.07
N GLY A 81 -0.67 0.72 3.71
CA GLY A 81 -0.39 0.68 5.14
C GLY A 81 0.67 1.68 5.58
N ALA A 82 1.77 1.80 4.82
CA ALA A 82 2.79 2.81 5.09
C ALA A 82 2.24 4.24 5.00
N ARG A 83 1.31 4.48 4.06
CA ARG A 83 0.65 5.78 3.88
C ARG A 83 -0.33 6.10 5.00
N VAL A 84 -1.09 5.11 5.49
CA VAL A 84 -1.96 5.30 6.66
C VAL A 84 -1.15 5.72 7.88
N LEU A 85 -0.02 5.04 8.15
CA LEU A 85 0.87 5.39 9.26
C LEU A 85 1.44 6.82 9.13
N ASP A 86 1.70 7.28 7.90
CA ASP A 86 2.15 8.66 7.69
C ASP A 86 1.06 9.68 8.05
N VAL A 87 -0.21 9.40 7.69
CA VAL A 87 -1.35 10.28 8.05
C VAL A 87 -1.64 10.26 9.54
N GLU A 88 -1.59 9.10 10.19
CA GLU A 88 -1.75 8.99 11.65
C GLU A 88 -0.73 9.84 12.40
N LYS A 89 0.53 9.87 11.93
CA LYS A 89 1.57 10.74 12.50
C LYS A 89 1.26 12.22 12.30
N LEU A 90 0.72 12.61 11.14
CA LEU A 90 0.32 13.99 10.88
C LEU A 90 -0.87 14.39 11.76
N ALA A 91 -1.86 13.51 11.94
CA ALA A 91 -3.02 13.75 12.80
C ALA A 91 -2.62 13.98 14.27
N ALA A 92 -1.50 13.41 14.70
CA ALA A 92 -0.94 13.59 16.04
C ALA A 92 0.09 14.73 16.15
N SER A 93 0.33 15.49 15.08
CA SER A 93 1.34 16.55 15.05
C SER A 93 0.79 17.92 15.45
N GLU A 94 1.66 18.77 16.00
CA GLU A 94 1.35 20.16 16.35
C GLU A 94 2.39 21.10 15.69
N PRO A 95 1.96 22.08 14.85
CA PRO A 95 0.57 22.34 14.46
C PRO A 95 0.01 21.25 13.55
N LEU A 96 -1.31 21.01 13.65
CA LEU A 96 -2.03 20.08 12.78
C LEU A 96 -2.02 20.61 11.33
N PRO A 97 -1.49 19.85 10.34
CA PRO A 97 -1.41 20.30 8.96
C PRO A 97 -2.79 20.57 8.34
N VAL A 98 -2.86 21.44 7.33
CA VAL A 98 -4.11 21.57 6.58
C VAL A 98 -4.35 20.31 5.74
N PRO A 99 -5.60 19.87 5.51
CA PRO A 99 -5.87 18.58 4.86
C PRO A 99 -5.22 18.41 3.48
N ALA A 100 -5.08 19.50 2.72
CA ALA A 100 -4.40 19.47 1.42
C ALA A 100 -2.90 19.11 1.52
N GLU A 101 -2.22 19.41 2.63
CA GLU A 101 -0.82 19.00 2.85
C GLU A 101 -0.70 17.49 3.05
N VAL A 102 -1.73 16.84 3.60
CA VAL A 102 -1.79 15.38 3.71
C VAL A 102 -1.74 14.74 2.33
N VAL A 103 -2.45 15.29 1.34
CA VAL A 103 -2.40 14.81 -0.05
C VAL A 103 -0.97 14.88 -0.59
N ARG A 104 -0.24 15.97 -0.32
CA ARG A 104 1.17 16.10 -0.74
C ARG A 104 2.04 15.02 -0.12
N VAL A 105 1.93 14.79 1.19
CA VAL A 105 2.71 13.76 1.90
C VAL A 105 2.41 12.37 1.31
N LEU A 106 1.13 12.06 1.13
CA LEU A 106 0.69 10.80 0.54
C LEU A 106 1.26 10.59 -0.86
N MET A 107 1.09 11.58 -1.75
CA MET A 107 1.57 11.47 -3.13
C MET A 107 3.09 11.39 -3.21
N THR A 108 3.81 12.12 -2.34
CA THR A 108 5.28 12.03 -2.25
C THR A 108 5.72 10.63 -1.84
N GLY A 109 5.05 10.05 -0.84
CA GLY A 109 5.30 8.68 -0.41
C GLY A 109 5.00 7.64 -1.50
N VAL A 110 3.86 7.76 -2.19
CA VAL A 110 3.48 6.86 -3.30
C VAL A 110 4.52 6.93 -4.43
N GLN A 111 4.96 8.12 -4.81
CA GLN A 111 6.01 8.29 -5.82
C GLN A 111 7.32 7.64 -5.40
N ARG A 112 7.75 7.82 -4.14
CA ARG A 112 9.00 7.24 -3.65
C ARG A 112 8.97 5.72 -3.74
N GLU A 113 7.83 5.12 -3.39
CA GLU A 113 7.68 3.66 -3.35
C GLU A 113 7.58 3.07 -4.76
N LEU A 114 6.67 3.60 -5.58
CA LEU A 114 6.36 3.07 -6.90
C LEU A 114 7.30 3.57 -8.00
N ARG A 115 7.85 4.77 -7.88
CA ARG A 115 8.66 5.50 -8.88
C ARG A 115 7.93 5.86 -10.17
N ASP A 116 7.14 4.94 -10.71
CA ASP A 116 6.35 5.13 -11.92
C ASP A 116 4.84 5.08 -11.58
N PRO A 117 4.10 6.19 -11.71
CA PRO A 117 2.66 6.23 -11.40
C PRO A 117 1.81 5.38 -12.35
N ARG A 118 2.31 5.05 -13.56
CA ARG A 118 1.59 4.22 -14.55
C ARG A 118 1.24 2.83 -14.01
N ILE A 119 2.00 2.34 -13.04
CA ILE A 119 1.78 1.06 -12.36
C ILE A 119 0.38 0.98 -11.75
N LEU A 120 -0.08 2.06 -11.07
CA LEU A 120 -1.42 2.08 -10.47
C LEU A 120 -2.53 2.22 -11.52
N VAL A 121 -2.28 2.98 -12.58
CA VAL A 121 -3.24 3.15 -13.67
C VAL A 121 -3.46 1.81 -14.40
N GLN A 122 -2.41 1.02 -14.60
CA GLN A 122 -2.52 -0.35 -15.12
C GLN A 122 -3.37 -1.23 -14.20
N LEU A 123 -3.10 -1.21 -12.89
CA LEU A 123 -3.87 -1.98 -11.91
C LEU A 123 -5.36 -1.62 -11.92
N TRP A 124 -5.70 -0.34 -12.01
CA TRP A 124 -7.10 0.10 -12.13
C TRP A 124 -7.74 -0.40 -13.42
N GLY A 125 -7.03 -0.34 -14.55
CA GLY A 125 -7.49 -0.91 -15.81
C GLY A 125 -7.80 -2.40 -15.69
N GLU A 126 -6.92 -3.17 -15.05
CA GLU A 126 -7.11 -4.61 -14.82
C GLU A 126 -8.29 -4.91 -13.89
N ALA A 127 -8.47 -4.11 -12.84
CA ALA A 127 -9.59 -4.22 -11.90
C ALA A 127 -10.97 -4.05 -12.56
N MET A 128 -11.03 -3.44 -13.75
CA MET A 128 -12.27 -3.38 -14.53
C MET A 128 -12.67 -4.75 -15.09
N THR A 129 -11.73 -5.69 -15.24
CA THR A 129 -11.96 -7.00 -15.86
C THR A 129 -11.71 -8.19 -14.95
N ASP A 130 -10.90 -8.06 -13.90
CA ASP A 130 -10.59 -9.11 -12.93
C ASP A 130 -11.32 -8.83 -11.58
N PRO A 131 -12.27 -9.70 -11.16
CA PRO A 131 -13.00 -9.53 -9.90
C PRO A 131 -12.12 -9.49 -8.65
N ALA A 132 -11.03 -10.27 -8.61
CA ALA A 132 -10.14 -10.31 -7.44
C ALA A 132 -9.34 -9.00 -7.34
N LEU A 133 -8.91 -8.45 -8.48
CA LEU A 133 -8.26 -7.14 -8.50
C LEU A 133 -9.24 -6.00 -8.24
N ARG A 134 -10.52 -6.14 -8.62
CA ARG A 134 -11.57 -5.20 -8.27
C ARG A 134 -11.80 -5.14 -6.76
N GLU A 135 -11.89 -6.29 -6.10
CA GLU A 135 -12.04 -6.38 -4.66
C GLU A 135 -10.84 -5.75 -3.94
N LEU A 136 -9.62 -6.04 -4.40
CA LEU A 136 -8.41 -5.38 -3.91
C LEU A 136 -8.48 -3.86 -4.07
N ALA A 137 -8.79 -3.36 -5.26
CA ALA A 137 -8.84 -1.93 -5.54
C ALA A 137 -9.92 -1.23 -4.68
N ALA A 138 -11.09 -1.84 -4.54
CA ALA A 138 -12.17 -1.34 -3.69
C ALA A 138 -11.73 -1.26 -2.22
N GLY A 139 -11.11 -2.32 -1.69
CA GLY A 139 -10.61 -2.33 -0.31
C GLY A 139 -9.51 -1.29 -0.06
N VAL A 140 -8.65 -1.04 -1.06
CA VAL A 140 -7.65 0.04 -1.00
C VAL A 140 -8.32 1.42 -0.96
N ILE A 141 -9.28 1.68 -1.84
CA ILE A 141 -10.00 2.97 -1.90
C ILE A 141 -10.74 3.21 -0.58
N ASP A 142 -11.45 2.21 -0.09
CA ASP A 142 -12.20 2.24 1.17
C ASP A 142 -11.29 2.53 2.38
N ARG A 143 -10.08 1.94 2.41
CA ARG A 143 -9.07 2.26 3.43
C ARG A 143 -8.58 3.71 3.34
N ILE A 144 -8.32 4.21 2.13
CA ILE A 144 -7.88 5.60 1.92
C ILE A 144 -8.99 6.59 2.30
N LEU A 145 -10.24 6.31 1.95
CA LEU A 145 -11.40 7.11 2.33
C LEU A 145 -11.48 7.26 3.85
N ARG A 146 -11.48 6.15 4.59
CA ARG A 146 -11.47 6.18 6.06
C ARG A 146 -10.31 6.98 6.63
N THR A 147 -9.11 6.84 6.07
CA THR A 147 -7.95 7.62 6.52
C THR A 147 -8.16 9.13 6.37
N PHE A 148 -8.79 9.58 5.28
CA PHE A 148 -9.15 10.98 5.13
C PHE A 148 -10.32 11.38 6.04
N GLU A 149 -11.34 10.54 6.22
CA GLU A 149 -12.44 10.81 7.14
C GLU A 149 -11.94 11.00 8.58
N ASP A 150 -11.06 10.11 9.05
CA ASP A 150 -10.46 10.19 10.38
C ASP A 150 -9.65 11.48 10.54
N TYR A 151 -8.81 11.80 9.55
CA TYR A 151 -7.99 13.02 9.57
C TYR A 151 -8.84 14.29 9.56
N LEU A 152 -9.82 14.36 8.67
CA LEU A 152 -10.70 15.52 8.52
C LEU A 152 -11.58 15.72 9.75
N THR A 153 -12.01 14.63 10.40
CA THR A 153 -12.75 14.70 11.67
C THR A 153 -11.89 15.36 12.75
N VAL A 154 -10.64 14.91 12.91
CA VAL A 154 -9.69 15.53 13.84
C VAL A 154 -9.45 17.01 13.49
N TRP A 155 -9.28 17.29 12.19
CA TRP A 155 -9.01 18.64 11.71
C TRP A 155 -10.17 19.61 11.96
N HIS A 156 -11.42 19.23 11.66
CA HIS A 156 -12.59 20.06 11.91
C HIS A 156 -12.83 20.32 13.39
N ARG A 157 -12.57 19.33 14.25
CA ARG A 157 -12.67 19.50 15.70
C ARG A 157 -11.63 20.46 16.25
N ASN A 158 -10.38 20.31 15.83
CA ASN A 158 -9.26 21.05 16.40
C ASN A 158 -9.10 22.45 15.79
N THR A 159 -9.46 22.62 14.51
CA THR A 159 -9.22 23.88 13.77
C THR A 159 -10.48 24.72 13.65
N ASN A 160 -11.63 24.11 13.36
CA ASN A 160 -12.89 24.83 13.15
C ASN A 160 -13.81 24.84 14.39
N GLY A 161 -13.51 24.03 15.41
CA GLY A 161 -14.27 23.96 16.65
C GLY A 161 -15.61 23.23 16.54
N HIS A 162 -15.81 22.42 15.49
CA HIS A 162 -17.02 21.62 15.32
C HIS A 162 -17.14 20.52 16.38
N GLY A 163 -18.38 20.17 16.74
CA GLY A 163 -18.66 18.99 17.56
C GLY A 163 -18.37 17.69 16.81
N GLU A 164 -18.18 16.58 17.53
CA GLU A 164 -17.81 15.27 16.95
C GLU A 164 -18.72 14.85 15.78
N THR A 165 -20.04 14.90 15.97
CA THR A 165 -21.01 14.48 14.96
C THR A 165 -20.99 15.37 13.71
N GLU A 166 -20.84 16.68 13.89
CA GLU A 166 -20.79 17.64 12.78
C GLU A 166 -19.46 17.49 12.01
N ALA A 167 -18.35 17.36 12.72
CA ALA A 167 -17.03 17.13 12.14
C ALA A 167 -16.99 15.84 11.30
N ALA A 168 -17.54 14.74 11.83
CA ALA A 168 -17.60 13.47 11.11
C ALA A 168 -18.49 13.54 9.86
N ALA A 169 -19.60 14.27 9.91
CA ALA A 169 -20.48 14.46 8.75
C ALA A 169 -19.78 15.26 7.63
N LEU A 170 -19.11 16.37 8.00
CA LEU A 170 -18.31 17.16 7.06
C LEU A 170 -17.15 16.34 6.48
N ALA A 171 -16.46 15.57 7.33
CA ALA A 171 -15.36 14.70 6.90
C ALA A 171 -15.81 13.65 5.87
N ALA A 172 -16.94 12.98 6.11
CA ALA A 172 -17.52 12.01 5.18
C ALA A 172 -17.95 12.65 3.84
N GLU A 173 -18.49 13.87 3.87
CA GLU A 173 -18.84 14.62 2.65
C GLU A 173 -17.59 15.00 1.84
N GLN A 174 -16.51 15.39 2.51
CA GLN A 174 -15.32 15.94 1.88
C GLN A 174 -14.29 14.88 1.46
N ALA A 175 -14.14 13.78 2.20
CA ALA A 175 -13.11 12.75 1.96
C ALA A 175 -13.03 12.27 0.49
N PRO A 176 -14.14 12.05 -0.24
CA PRO A 176 -14.09 11.69 -1.67
C PRO A 176 -13.36 12.71 -2.56
N LEU A 177 -13.37 14.00 -2.20
CA LEU A 177 -12.66 15.05 -2.93
C LEU A 177 -11.14 14.89 -2.79
N PHE A 178 -10.67 14.53 -1.60
CA PHE A 178 -9.24 14.28 -1.32
C PHE A 178 -8.73 13.02 -2.03
N VAL A 179 -9.55 11.95 -2.06
CA VAL A 179 -9.25 10.74 -2.83
C VAL A 179 -9.18 11.07 -4.32
N SER A 180 -10.13 11.86 -4.83
CA SER A 180 -10.14 12.32 -6.23
C SER A 180 -8.90 13.16 -6.55
N ALA A 181 -8.43 13.99 -5.62
CA ALA A 181 -7.20 14.76 -5.78
C ALA A 181 -5.96 13.86 -5.88
N CYS A 182 -5.88 12.82 -5.03
CA CYS A 182 -4.82 11.82 -5.11
C CYS A 182 -4.83 11.09 -6.47
N GLN A 183 -6.01 10.62 -6.89
CA GLN A 183 -6.18 9.91 -8.16
C GLN A 183 -5.88 10.80 -9.36
N GLY A 184 -6.34 12.05 -9.34
CA GLY A 184 -6.06 13.06 -10.36
C GLY A 184 -4.58 13.37 -10.48
N CYS A 185 -3.87 13.49 -9.35
CA CYS A 185 -2.41 13.63 -9.34
C CYS A 185 -1.73 12.43 -10.01
N MET A 186 -2.12 11.20 -9.64
CA MET A 186 -1.51 9.97 -10.17
C MET A 186 -1.78 9.78 -11.66
N LEU A 187 -3.04 9.97 -12.08
CA LEU A 187 -3.46 9.77 -13.46
C LEU A 187 -2.84 10.81 -14.40
N GLN A 188 -2.84 12.10 -14.01
CA GLN A 188 -2.25 13.14 -14.83
C GLN A 188 -0.73 13.01 -14.89
N SER A 189 -0.07 12.67 -13.78
CA SER A 189 1.37 12.37 -13.77
C SER A 189 1.73 11.18 -14.68
N ALA A 190 0.77 10.29 -14.96
CA ALA A 190 0.98 9.10 -15.79
C ALA A 190 0.69 9.35 -17.28
N LEU A 191 -0.20 10.28 -17.62
CA LEU A 191 -0.75 10.44 -18.98
C LEU A 191 -0.46 11.79 -19.64
N VAL A 192 -0.26 12.85 -18.86
CA VAL A 192 -0.06 14.21 -19.37
C VAL A 192 1.44 14.49 -19.43
N GLU A 193 1.94 14.81 -20.62
CA GLU A 193 3.32 15.22 -20.84
C GLU A 193 3.59 16.55 -20.09
N ASP A 194 4.77 16.65 -19.46
CA ASP A 194 5.20 17.82 -18.67
C ASP A 194 4.19 18.27 -17.58
N PHE A 195 3.43 17.33 -17.00
CA PHE A 195 2.50 17.63 -15.92
C PHE A 195 3.23 18.24 -14.70
N ASP A 196 2.92 19.50 -14.40
CA ASP A 196 3.39 20.18 -13.20
C ASP A 196 2.67 19.65 -11.95
N ARG A 197 3.22 18.55 -11.43
CA ARG A 197 2.70 17.89 -10.25
C ARG A 197 2.78 18.76 -9.00
N ASP A 198 3.87 19.48 -8.80
CA ASP A 198 4.03 20.28 -7.59
C ASP A 198 3.07 21.47 -7.63
N GLY A 199 2.91 22.12 -8.78
CA GLY A 199 1.86 23.11 -9.01
C GLY A 199 0.46 22.55 -8.81
N TYR A 200 0.17 21.33 -9.28
CA TYR A 200 -1.12 20.67 -8.99
C TYR A 200 -1.36 20.53 -7.48
N LEU A 201 -0.37 20.05 -6.72
CA LEU A 201 -0.48 19.89 -5.27
C LEU A 201 -0.57 21.23 -4.54
N ASP A 202 0.05 22.30 -5.04
CA ASP A 202 -0.08 23.65 -4.52
C ASP A 202 -1.50 24.20 -4.71
N LEU A 203 -2.12 23.92 -5.87
CA LEU A 203 -3.50 24.33 -6.15
C LEU A 203 -4.51 23.65 -5.22
N LEU A 204 -4.23 22.44 -4.73
CA LEU A 204 -5.10 21.76 -3.77
C LEU A 204 -5.28 22.55 -2.49
N VAL A 205 -4.23 23.22 -2.00
CA VAL A 205 -4.30 24.07 -0.78
C VAL A 205 -5.26 25.25 -0.98
N ARG A 206 -5.42 25.70 -2.23
CA ARG A 206 -6.31 26.81 -2.59
C ARG A 206 -7.77 26.37 -2.75
N TYR A 207 -8.01 25.18 -3.32
CA TYR A 207 -9.34 24.79 -3.79
C TYR A 207 -9.98 23.63 -3.03
N LEU A 208 -9.21 22.80 -2.31
CA LEU A 208 -9.82 21.80 -1.44
C LEU A 208 -10.43 22.46 -0.20
N PRO A 209 -11.48 21.85 0.37
CA PRO A 209 -12.06 22.31 1.62
C PRO A 209 -10.99 22.45 2.71
N ARG A 210 -11.12 23.53 3.47
CA ARG A 210 -10.45 23.73 4.75
C ARG A 210 -11.53 23.45 5.78
#